data_AF-A0A2R7JXJ5-F1
#
_entry.id   AF-A0A2R7JXJ5-F1
#
_cell.length_a   1.000
_cell.length_b   1.000
_cell.length_c   1.000
_cell.angle_alpha   90.00
_cell.angle_beta   90.00
_cell.angle_gamma   90.00
#
_symmetry.space_group_name_H-M   'P 1'
#
loop_
_entity.id
_entity.type
_entity.pdbx_description
1 polymer ?
#
loop_
_entity_poly.entity_id
_entity_poly.type
_entity_poly.pdbx_seq_one_letter_code
_entity_poly.pdbx_strand_id
1 'polypeptide(L)'
;SCGGVVTWRAIVSYVARQVTTPPQDSVVLAPGAALTAPKWVPCGTKPKAVVFDVDETVLLNSGFEYDEALHPGRTYDEKRWQAWERSGGGKVLPTPGSVGALGVMRQMGVTVIFNTNRSAANADATRAAIEGAGLGPAIHGETLYLSGDDAMGSKKDGRRATIAAKYCVVAMGGDQLGDFSDLFNAGLAPAARRAAVLTEPLNSVFGAGWFTLPNPAYGTALKGGVDDIFAPAQRWTPTEAKP
;
A
#
# COMPACT_ATOMS: atom_id res chain seq x y z
N SER A 1 4.53 8.31 13.62
CA SER A 1 5.75 9.11 13.48
C SER A 1 5.45 10.41 12.72
N CYS A 2 6.29 11.44 12.82
CA CYS A 2 6.14 12.69 12.03
C CYS A 2 6.19 12.44 10.51
N GLY A 3 6.89 11.39 10.07
CA GLY A 3 6.99 11.02 8.66
C GLY A 3 5.63 10.73 8.00
N GLY A 4 4.74 10.01 8.69
CA GLY A 4 3.39 9.74 8.18
C GLY A 4 2.58 11.01 7.89
N VAL A 5 2.63 11.99 8.80
CA VAL A 5 1.92 13.27 8.63
C VAL A 5 2.45 14.05 7.42
N VAL A 6 3.77 14.03 7.19
CA VAL A 6 4.39 14.68 6.02
C VAL A 6 3.96 13.99 4.73
N THR A 7 4.01 12.66 4.67
CA THR A 7 3.57 11.89 3.50
C THR A 7 2.10 12.17 3.18
N TRP A 8 1.21 12.11 4.16
CA TRP A 8 -0.22 12.39 3.95
C TRP A 8 -0.49 13.81 3.44
N ARG A 9 0.23 14.82 3.95
CA ARG A 9 0.15 16.20 3.43
C ARG A 9 0.63 16.31 1.98
N ALA A 10 1.70 15.60 1.64
CA ALA A 10 2.20 15.55 0.26
C ALA A 10 1.19 14.90 -0.69
N ILE A 11 0.57 13.79 -0.28
CA ILE A 11 -0.49 13.13 -1.04
C ILE A 11 -1.67 14.08 -1.26
N VAL A 12 -2.20 14.71 -0.21
CA VAL A 12 -3.32 15.67 -0.32
C VAL A 12 -2.98 16.80 -1.29
N SER A 13 -1.79 17.38 -1.15
CA SER A 13 -1.34 18.49 -2.00
C SER A 13 -1.21 18.08 -3.47
N TYR A 14 -0.72 16.85 -3.72
CA TYR A 14 -0.63 16.28 -5.05
C TYR A 14 -2.02 16.02 -5.65
N VAL A 15 -2.91 15.36 -4.89
CA VAL A 15 -4.27 15.03 -5.33
C VAL A 15 -5.05 16.31 -5.65
N ALA A 16 -4.92 17.36 -4.83
CA ALA A 16 -5.55 18.65 -5.10
C ALA A 16 -5.15 19.22 -6.48
N ARG A 17 -3.87 19.12 -6.86
CA ARG A 17 -3.41 19.53 -8.20
C ARG A 17 -4.01 18.68 -9.32
N GLN A 18 -4.13 17.36 -9.11
CA GLN A 18 -4.79 16.48 -10.08
C GLN A 18 -6.29 16.75 -10.19
N VAL A 19 -6.92 17.29 -9.13
CA VAL A 19 -8.32 17.74 -9.18
C VAL A 19 -8.46 18.98 -10.07
N THR A 20 -7.58 19.98 -9.91
CA THR A 20 -7.63 21.23 -10.70
C THR A 20 -7.11 21.06 -12.14
N THR A 21 -6.13 20.20 -12.32
CA THR A 21 -5.50 19.91 -13.61
C THR A 21 -5.55 18.40 -13.82
N PRO A 22 -6.67 17.86 -14.35
CA PRO A 22 -6.84 16.42 -14.54
C PRO A 22 -5.73 15.84 -15.42
N PRO A 23 -5.12 14.71 -15.02
CA PRO A 23 -4.13 14.04 -15.85
C PRO A 23 -4.82 13.30 -17.01
N GLN A 24 -4.10 13.08 -18.10
CA GLN A 24 -4.57 12.26 -19.22
C GLN A 24 -4.61 10.77 -18.86
N ASP A 25 -3.62 10.33 -18.09
CA ASP A 25 -3.44 8.96 -17.66
C ASP A 25 -3.55 8.82 -16.14
N SER A 26 -4.01 7.64 -15.72
CA SER A 26 -3.98 7.24 -14.31
C SER A 26 -2.56 6.86 -13.89
N VAL A 27 -2.36 6.62 -12.60
CA VAL A 27 -1.10 6.07 -12.08
C VAL A 27 -1.13 4.54 -11.97
N VAL A 28 -2.12 3.86 -12.56
CA VAL A 28 -2.17 2.39 -12.63
C VAL A 28 -1.49 1.93 -13.91
N LEU A 29 -0.57 0.98 -13.80
CA LEU A 29 0.09 0.40 -14.96
C LEU A 29 -0.92 -0.34 -15.85
N ALA A 30 -0.86 -0.07 -17.15
CA ALA A 30 -1.68 -0.74 -18.15
C ALA A 30 -1.24 -2.20 -18.34
N PRO A 31 -2.15 -3.09 -18.78
CA PRO A 31 -1.79 -4.44 -19.19
C PRO A 31 -0.63 -4.44 -20.19
N GLY A 32 0.37 -5.29 -19.95
CA GLY A 32 1.58 -5.38 -20.78
C GLY A 32 2.64 -4.30 -20.54
N ALA A 33 2.46 -3.41 -19.55
CA ALA A 33 3.52 -2.55 -19.08
C ALA A 33 4.66 -3.33 -18.41
N ALA A 34 5.85 -2.75 -18.39
CA ALA A 34 7.01 -3.25 -17.66
C ALA A 34 7.56 -2.16 -16.74
N LEU A 35 8.28 -2.53 -15.68
CA LEU A 35 8.92 -1.54 -14.78
C LEU A 35 9.91 -0.63 -15.53
N THR A 36 10.59 -1.15 -16.55
CA THR A 36 11.54 -0.41 -17.39
C THR A 36 10.89 0.35 -18.55
N ALA A 37 9.63 0.05 -18.86
CA ALA A 37 8.84 0.69 -19.91
C ALA A 37 7.38 0.83 -19.44
N PRO A 38 7.13 1.63 -18.39
CA PRO A 38 5.81 1.82 -17.84
C PRO A 38 4.87 2.41 -18.89
N LYS A 39 3.64 1.91 -18.89
CA LYS A 39 2.50 2.45 -19.63
C LYS A 39 1.36 2.55 -18.65
N TRP A 40 0.54 3.57 -18.79
CA TRP A 40 -0.49 3.92 -17.82
C TRP A 40 -1.88 3.71 -18.38
N VAL A 41 -2.86 3.35 -17.54
CA VAL A 41 -4.25 3.23 -17.97
C VAL A 41 -4.81 4.64 -18.22
N PRO A 42 -5.40 4.93 -19.40
CA PRO A 42 -5.98 6.25 -19.68
C PRO A 42 -7.15 6.59 -18.75
N CYS A 43 -7.20 7.87 -18.32
CA CYS A 43 -8.27 8.35 -17.45
C CYS A 43 -9.60 8.54 -18.19
N GLY A 44 -9.56 9.12 -19.40
CA GLY A 44 -10.78 9.49 -20.13
C GLY A 44 -11.68 10.40 -19.29
N THR A 45 -12.98 10.11 -19.25
CA THR A 45 -13.98 10.87 -18.48
C THR A 45 -14.29 10.26 -17.10
N LYS A 46 -13.51 9.26 -16.65
CA LYS A 46 -13.78 8.53 -15.40
C LYS A 46 -13.64 9.46 -14.18
N PRO A 47 -14.46 9.25 -13.13
CA PRO A 47 -14.30 9.97 -11.86
C PRO A 47 -12.91 9.71 -11.25
N LYS A 48 -12.39 10.71 -10.53
CA LYS A 48 -11.06 10.63 -9.89
C LYS A 48 -11.12 9.74 -8.65
N ALA A 49 -10.09 8.92 -8.48
CA ALA A 49 -9.92 8.12 -7.28
C ALA A 49 -8.47 8.11 -6.79
N VAL A 50 -8.32 7.78 -5.52
CA VAL A 50 -7.05 7.37 -4.92
C VAL A 50 -7.20 5.94 -4.41
N VAL A 51 -6.14 5.15 -4.53
CA VAL A 51 -6.13 3.75 -4.08
C VAL A 51 -5.08 3.58 -2.99
N PHE A 52 -5.48 3.08 -1.84
CA PHE A 52 -4.56 2.80 -0.74
C PHE A 52 -4.58 1.32 -0.38
N ASP A 53 -3.42 0.76 -0.08
CA ASP A 53 -3.37 -0.40 0.79
C ASP A 53 -3.94 -0.07 2.20
N VAL A 54 -4.28 -1.09 2.97
CA VAL A 54 -4.84 -0.96 4.31
C VAL A 54 -3.79 -1.12 5.41
N ASP A 55 -3.14 -2.28 5.45
CA ASP A 55 -2.33 -2.72 6.59
C ASP A 55 -0.96 -2.03 6.59
N GLU A 56 -0.60 -1.39 7.69
CA GLU A 56 0.58 -0.51 7.84
C GLU A 56 0.63 0.68 6.86
N THR A 57 -0.46 0.91 6.13
CA THR A 57 -0.65 2.01 5.19
C THR A 57 -1.67 3.04 5.71
N VAL A 58 -2.98 2.73 5.68
CA VAL A 58 -3.99 3.62 6.31
C VAL A 58 -4.29 3.22 7.74
N LEU A 59 -4.11 1.93 8.07
CA LEU A 59 -4.27 1.34 9.38
C LEU A 59 -2.94 0.82 9.91
N LEU A 60 -2.79 0.85 11.24
CA LEU A 60 -1.74 0.18 12.00
C LEU A 60 -2.39 -0.97 12.76
N ASN A 61 -1.88 -2.17 12.59
CA ASN A 61 -2.32 -3.40 13.23
C ASN A 61 -1.73 -3.55 14.63
N SER A 62 -1.78 -2.49 15.44
CA SER A 62 -1.03 -2.41 16.70
C SER A 62 -1.28 -3.58 17.67
N GLY A 63 -2.50 -4.12 17.72
CA GLY A 63 -2.79 -5.32 18.52
C GLY A 63 -2.10 -6.58 18.01
N PHE A 64 -2.02 -6.76 16.68
CA PHE A 64 -1.29 -7.88 16.07
C PHE A 64 0.22 -7.71 16.23
N GLU A 65 0.74 -6.50 16.00
CA GLU A 65 2.16 -6.19 16.18
C GLU A 65 2.60 -6.38 17.64
N TYR A 66 1.73 -6.07 18.61
CA TYR A 66 1.96 -6.38 20.02
C TYR A 66 2.08 -7.89 20.27
N ASP A 67 1.17 -8.71 19.71
CA ASP A 67 1.25 -10.17 19.83
C ASP A 67 2.55 -10.72 19.19
N GLU A 68 2.96 -10.18 18.03
CA GLU A 68 4.23 -10.56 17.41
C GLU A 68 5.44 -10.19 18.27
N ALA A 69 5.46 -8.98 18.85
CA ALA A 69 6.57 -8.52 19.67
C ALA A 69 6.77 -9.36 20.94
N LEU A 70 5.71 -9.94 21.50
CA LEU A 70 5.78 -10.86 22.64
C LEU A 70 6.27 -12.27 22.28
N HIS A 71 6.32 -12.61 20.99
CA HIS A 71 6.63 -13.95 20.52
C HIS A 71 7.72 -13.92 19.44
N PRO A 72 8.95 -13.48 19.79
CA PRO A 72 10.03 -13.36 18.82
C PRO A 72 10.37 -14.72 18.19
N GLY A 73 10.64 -14.71 16.89
CA GLY A 73 10.95 -15.91 16.11
C GLY A 73 9.72 -16.71 15.65
N ARG A 74 8.51 -16.29 16.02
CA ARG A 74 7.27 -16.83 15.43
C ARG A 74 7.23 -16.51 13.94
N THR A 75 6.96 -17.52 13.13
CA THR A 75 6.73 -17.35 11.68
C THR A 75 5.30 -16.88 11.42
N TYR A 76 5.08 -16.21 10.30
CA TYR A 76 3.73 -15.88 9.84
C TYR A 76 2.83 -17.12 9.79
N ASP A 77 1.60 -16.97 10.28
CA ASP A 77 0.56 -18.02 10.28
C ASP A 77 -0.74 -17.40 9.77
N GLU A 78 -1.19 -17.86 8.61
CA GLU A 78 -2.41 -17.40 7.95
C GLU A 78 -3.64 -17.61 8.84
N LYS A 79 -3.77 -18.72 9.57
CA LYS A 79 -4.95 -18.97 10.41
C LYS A 79 -5.04 -17.96 11.56
N ARG A 80 -3.89 -17.57 12.11
CA ARG A 80 -3.81 -16.55 13.15
C ARG A 80 -4.12 -15.17 12.59
N TRP A 81 -3.62 -14.84 11.40
CA TRP A 81 -3.98 -13.61 10.70
C TRP A 81 -5.48 -13.53 10.42
N GLN A 82 -6.09 -14.62 9.94
CA GLN A 82 -7.54 -14.73 9.74
C GLN A 82 -8.33 -14.54 11.05
N ALA A 83 -7.82 -15.04 12.18
CA ALA A 83 -8.44 -14.80 13.49
C ALA A 83 -8.33 -13.32 13.91
N TRP A 84 -7.19 -12.69 13.64
CA TRP A 84 -6.99 -11.24 13.83
C TRP A 84 -7.94 -10.42 12.96
N GLU A 85 -8.08 -10.72 11.66
CA GLU A 85 -9.02 -10.00 10.79
C GLU A 85 -10.45 -10.03 11.32
N ARG A 86 -10.90 -11.18 11.84
CA ARG A 86 -12.25 -11.36 12.36
C ARG A 86 -12.52 -10.64 13.68
N SER A 87 -11.51 -10.50 14.55
CA SER A 87 -11.72 -10.13 15.96
C SER A 87 -10.90 -8.93 16.43
N GLY A 88 -9.85 -8.57 15.71
CA GLY A 88 -8.86 -7.56 16.06
C GLY A 88 -9.22 -6.13 15.68
N GLY A 89 -10.33 -5.91 14.97
CA GLY A 89 -10.70 -4.59 14.43
C GLY A 89 -10.77 -3.46 15.46
N GLY A 90 -11.06 -3.76 16.73
CA GLY A 90 -11.04 -2.76 17.83
C GLY A 90 -9.65 -2.45 18.39
N LYS A 91 -8.59 -3.04 17.84
CA LYS A 91 -7.19 -2.92 18.29
C LYS A 91 -6.27 -2.40 17.17
N VAL A 92 -6.85 -1.69 16.20
CA VAL A 92 -6.14 -0.97 15.15
C VAL A 92 -6.05 0.52 15.48
N LEU A 93 -5.12 1.22 14.85
CA LEU A 93 -5.03 2.68 14.87
C LEU A 93 -4.96 3.21 13.44
N PRO A 94 -5.50 4.38 13.10
CA PRO A 94 -5.19 5.00 11.83
C PRO A 94 -3.73 5.45 11.79
N THR A 95 -3.08 5.37 10.62
CA THR A 95 -1.74 5.97 10.47
C THR A 95 -1.80 7.49 10.70
N PRO A 96 -0.80 8.09 11.36
CA PRO A 96 -0.85 9.52 11.70
C PRO A 96 -1.07 10.41 10.48
N GLY A 97 -2.22 11.08 10.42
CA GLY A 97 -2.61 11.99 9.33
C GLY A 97 -3.59 11.41 8.31
N SER A 98 -3.80 10.09 8.28
CA SER A 98 -4.65 9.44 7.26
C SER A 98 -6.11 9.88 7.34
N VAL A 99 -6.74 9.84 8.52
CA VAL A 99 -8.16 10.25 8.71
C VAL A 99 -8.45 11.62 8.11
N GLY A 100 -7.65 12.63 8.49
CA GLY A 100 -7.80 13.98 7.96
C GLY A 100 -7.54 14.07 6.46
N ALA A 101 -6.49 13.40 5.97
CA ALA A 101 -6.15 13.39 4.55
C ALA A 101 -7.26 12.77 3.70
N LEU A 102 -7.80 11.62 4.10
CA LEU A 102 -8.86 10.94 3.34
C LEU A 102 -10.15 11.77 3.36
N GLY A 103 -10.47 12.41 4.49
CA GLY A 103 -11.57 13.36 4.60
C GLY A 103 -11.45 14.53 3.63
N VAL A 104 -10.27 15.16 3.55
CA VAL A 104 -10.01 16.26 2.61
C VAL A 104 -10.11 15.79 1.15
N MET A 105 -9.59 14.60 0.81
CA MET A 105 -9.72 14.04 -0.54
C MET A 105 -11.18 13.81 -0.94
N ARG A 106 -12.01 13.31 -0.03
CA ARG A 106 -13.45 13.16 -0.26
C ARG A 106 -14.14 14.49 -0.46
N GLN A 107 -13.79 15.52 0.33
CA GLN A 107 -14.33 16.88 0.15
C GLN A 107 -13.94 17.49 -1.22
N MET A 108 -12.81 17.08 -1.80
CA MET A 108 -12.42 17.45 -3.16
C MET A 108 -13.15 16.65 -4.26
N GLY A 109 -14.10 15.77 -3.91
CA GLY A 109 -14.83 14.92 -4.84
C GLY A 109 -14.02 13.72 -5.35
N VAL A 110 -12.91 13.37 -4.68
CA VAL A 110 -12.09 12.21 -5.04
C VAL A 110 -12.57 10.97 -4.29
N THR A 111 -12.78 9.87 -5.03
CA THR A 111 -13.17 8.59 -4.43
C THR A 111 -11.96 7.96 -3.73
N VAL A 112 -12.09 7.67 -2.45
CA VAL A 112 -11.07 6.94 -1.69
C VAL A 112 -11.37 5.45 -1.76
N ILE A 113 -10.42 4.66 -2.26
CA ILE A 113 -10.56 3.22 -2.46
C ILE A 113 -9.48 2.48 -1.67
N PHE A 114 -9.88 1.41 -0.99
CA PHE A 114 -9.00 0.49 -0.28
C PHE A 114 -8.79 -0.77 -1.12
N ASN A 115 -7.54 -1.14 -1.40
CA ASN A 115 -7.17 -2.37 -2.09
C ASN A 115 -6.17 -3.15 -1.23
N THR A 116 -6.69 -4.09 -0.46
CA THR A 116 -5.94 -4.81 0.59
C THR A 116 -5.80 -6.29 0.25
N ASN A 117 -4.82 -6.94 0.88
CA ASN A 117 -4.67 -8.39 0.87
C ASN A 117 -5.44 -9.08 2.01
N ARG A 118 -6.19 -8.33 2.82
CA ARG A 118 -7.16 -8.93 3.74
C ARG A 118 -8.18 -9.78 2.99
N SER A 119 -8.70 -10.81 3.65
CA SER A 119 -9.57 -11.77 2.99
C SER A 119 -10.97 -11.22 2.71
N ALA A 120 -11.49 -11.46 1.50
CA ALA A 120 -12.88 -11.21 1.14
C ALA A 120 -13.86 -12.01 2.02
N ALA A 121 -13.43 -13.14 2.59
CA ALA A 121 -14.23 -13.90 3.56
C ALA A 121 -14.46 -13.12 4.88
N ASN A 122 -13.63 -12.12 5.17
CA ASN A 122 -13.72 -11.25 6.35
C ASN A 122 -14.05 -9.80 5.96
N ALA A 123 -14.78 -9.59 4.85
CA ALA A 123 -15.09 -8.26 4.32
C ALA A 123 -15.78 -7.35 5.35
N ASP A 124 -16.80 -7.86 6.05
CA ASP A 124 -17.53 -7.08 7.06
C ASP A 124 -16.64 -6.68 8.24
N ALA A 125 -15.78 -7.58 8.71
CA ALA A 125 -14.86 -7.27 9.79
C ALA A 125 -13.80 -6.24 9.36
N THR A 126 -13.31 -6.35 8.13
CA THR A 126 -12.37 -5.37 7.55
C THR A 126 -13.03 -3.99 7.39
N ARG A 127 -14.25 -3.94 6.85
CA ARG A 127 -15.04 -2.70 6.78
C ARG A 127 -15.21 -2.08 8.16
N ALA A 128 -15.65 -2.86 9.15
CA ALA A 128 -15.87 -2.38 10.51
C ALA A 128 -14.59 -1.83 11.14
N ALA A 129 -13.43 -2.45 10.90
CA ALA A 129 -12.14 -1.94 11.37
C ALA A 129 -11.75 -0.60 10.73
N ILE A 130 -11.90 -0.47 9.40
CA ILE A 130 -11.60 0.76 8.65
C ILE A 130 -12.54 1.89 9.10
N GLU A 131 -13.84 1.62 9.19
CA GLU A 131 -14.84 2.60 9.59
C GLU A 131 -14.72 2.99 11.06
N GLY A 132 -14.47 2.02 11.94
CA GLY A 132 -14.23 2.24 13.37
C GLY A 132 -12.98 3.09 13.65
N ALA A 133 -11.97 3.04 12.77
CA ALA A 133 -10.79 3.91 12.83
C ALA A 133 -11.02 5.31 12.21
N GLY A 134 -12.23 5.61 11.74
CA GLY A 134 -12.57 6.90 11.13
C GLY A 134 -12.09 7.06 9.69
N LEU A 135 -11.69 5.98 9.02
CA LEU A 135 -11.17 6.02 7.64
C LEU A 135 -12.25 5.84 6.58
N GLY A 136 -13.44 5.41 6.98
CA GLY A 136 -14.57 5.09 6.12
C GLY A 136 -15.15 6.26 5.30
N PRO A 137 -16.12 5.96 4.41
CA PRO A 137 -16.77 4.65 4.22
C PRO A 137 -15.91 3.65 3.45
N ALA A 138 -16.10 2.36 3.71
CA ALA A 138 -15.43 1.25 3.02
C ALA A 138 -16.45 0.21 2.54
N ILE A 139 -16.90 0.35 1.28
CA ILE A 139 -18.01 -0.43 0.72
C ILE A 139 -17.44 -1.54 -0.16
N HIS A 140 -17.64 -2.79 0.23
CA HIS A 140 -17.12 -3.96 -0.50
C HIS A 140 -17.63 -4.00 -1.94
N GLY A 141 -16.71 -4.13 -2.90
CA GLY A 141 -17.00 -4.15 -4.34
C GLY A 141 -17.11 -2.76 -4.99
N GLU A 142 -17.06 -1.69 -4.19
CA GLU A 142 -17.14 -0.30 -4.66
C GLU A 142 -15.91 0.51 -4.24
N THR A 143 -15.67 0.67 -2.94
CA THR A 143 -14.52 1.39 -2.35
C THR A 143 -13.64 0.51 -1.46
N LEU A 144 -13.97 -0.78 -1.32
CA LEU A 144 -13.15 -1.79 -0.64
C LEU A 144 -13.01 -3.02 -1.53
N TYR A 145 -11.77 -3.37 -1.86
CA TYR A 145 -11.38 -4.53 -2.66
C TYR A 145 -10.40 -5.39 -1.85
N LEU A 146 -10.68 -6.68 -1.77
CA LEU A 146 -10.08 -7.65 -0.84
C LEU A 146 -9.48 -8.84 -1.61
N SER A 147 -8.50 -9.51 -1.01
CA SER A 147 -7.97 -10.78 -1.55
C SER A 147 -9.10 -11.82 -1.64
N GLY A 148 -9.33 -12.34 -2.84
CA GLY A 148 -10.48 -13.20 -3.16
C GLY A 148 -11.57 -12.53 -4.01
N ASP A 149 -11.53 -11.20 -4.17
CA ASP A 149 -12.40 -10.49 -5.14
C ASP A 149 -11.91 -10.69 -6.60
N ASP A 150 -10.69 -11.18 -6.77
CA ASP A 150 -10.13 -11.66 -8.03
C ASP A 150 -9.52 -13.06 -7.85
N ALA A 151 -9.14 -13.68 -8.97
CA ALA A 151 -8.49 -14.99 -8.98
C ALA A 151 -6.96 -14.93 -8.77
N MET A 152 -6.42 -13.80 -8.29
CA MET A 152 -4.97 -13.58 -8.20
C MET A 152 -4.41 -13.71 -6.77
N GLY A 153 -5.27 -13.93 -5.77
CA GLY A 153 -4.86 -14.09 -4.38
C GLY A 153 -4.26 -12.80 -3.81
N SER A 154 -3.04 -12.89 -3.25
CA SER A 154 -2.34 -11.75 -2.63
C SER A 154 -1.74 -10.75 -3.64
N LYS A 155 -1.86 -11.03 -4.94
CA LYS A 155 -1.54 -10.09 -6.01
C LYS A 155 -2.67 -9.08 -6.15
N LYS A 156 -2.33 -7.82 -6.48
CA LYS A 156 -3.27 -6.69 -6.44
C LYS A 156 -3.64 -6.13 -7.82
N ASP A 157 -2.96 -6.54 -8.90
CA ASP A 157 -3.18 -5.99 -10.25
C ASP A 157 -4.56 -6.34 -10.82
N GLY A 158 -5.15 -7.49 -10.47
CA GLY A 158 -6.52 -7.85 -10.88
C GLY A 158 -7.55 -6.87 -10.31
N ARG A 159 -7.48 -6.61 -9.00
CA ARG A 159 -8.28 -5.57 -8.33
C ARG A 159 -7.97 -4.17 -8.85
N ARG A 160 -6.70 -3.81 -9.06
CA ARG A 160 -6.33 -2.49 -9.66
C ARG A 160 -6.91 -2.31 -11.06
N ALA A 161 -6.91 -3.35 -11.90
CA ALA A 161 -7.52 -3.29 -13.22
C ALA A 161 -9.03 -3.06 -13.14
N THR A 162 -9.72 -3.75 -12.22
CA THR A 162 -11.15 -3.55 -11.95
C THR A 162 -11.44 -2.12 -11.50
N ILE A 163 -10.61 -1.56 -10.63
CA ILE A 163 -10.70 -0.17 -10.17
C ILE A 163 -10.45 0.81 -11.34
N ALA A 164 -9.37 0.64 -12.09
CA ALA A 164 -8.98 1.54 -13.18
C ALA A 164 -9.92 1.51 -14.39
N ALA A 165 -10.75 0.46 -14.51
CA ALA A 165 -11.85 0.41 -15.47
C ALA A 165 -12.94 1.44 -15.14
N LYS A 166 -13.17 1.71 -13.85
CA LYS A 166 -14.23 2.62 -13.36
C LYS A 166 -13.72 4.02 -13.01
N TYR A 167 -12.47 4.13 -12.55
CA TYR A 167 -11.91 5.37 -12.01
C TYR A 167 -10.63 5.80 -12.71
N CYS A 168 -10.42 7.12 -12.80
CA CYS A 168 -9.12 7.73 -13.06
C CYS A 168 -8.34 7.75 -11.73
N VAL A 169 -7.51 6.72 -11.50
CA VAL A 169 -6.69 6.64 -10.29
C VAL A 169 -5.56 7.66 -10.38
N VAL A 170 -5.65 8.75 -9.62
CA VAL A 170 -4.69 9.86 -9.68
C VAL A 170 -3.53 9.68 -8.70
N ALA A 171 -3.72 8.93 -7.62
CA ALA A 171 -2.64 8.57 -6.71
C ALA A 171 -2.86 7.18 -6.10
N MET A 172 -1.76 6.51 -5.77
CA MET A 172 -1.74 5.29 -4.98
C MET A 172 -0.81 5.46 -3.77
N GLY A 173 -1.14 4.78 -2.67
CA GLY A 173 -0.25 4.69 -1.52
C GLY A 173 -0.24 3.31 -0.89
N GLY A 174 0.92 2.93 -0.38
CA GLY A 174 1.17 1.61 0.21
C GLY A 174 2.51 1.57 0.91
N ASP A 175 2.72 0.54 1.70
CA ASP A 175 3.96 0.29 2.43
C ASP A 175 4.90 -0.69 1.69
N GLN A 176 4.38 -1.42 0.71
CA GLN A 176 5.12 -2.39 -0.09
C GLN A 176 5.09 -2.05 -1.57
N LEU A 177 6.13 -2.49 -2.31
CA LEU A 177 6.17 -2.29 -3.76
C LEU A 177 5.03 -3.02 -4.51
N GLY A 178 4.51 -4.11 -3.95
CA GLY A 178 3.35 -4.81 -4.47
C GLY A 178 2.06 -3.98 -4.47
N ASP A 179 1.99 -2.94 -3.63
CA ASP A 179 0.85 -2.01 -3.56
C ASP A 179 0.79 -1.04 -4.74
N PHE A 180 1.87 -0.98 -5.53
CA PHE A 180 1.91 -0.22 -6.78
C PHE A 180 1.84 -1.11 -8.02
N SER A 181 2.51 -2.28 -8.02
CA SER A 181 2.42 -3.25 -9.12
C SER A 181 2.89 -4.66 -8.71
N ASP A 182 2.25 -5.72 -9.23
CA ASP A 182 2.72 -7.09 -8.99
C ASP A 182 4.00 -7.41 -9.77
N LEU A 183 4.41 -6.57 -10.72
CA LEU A 183 5.69 -6.70 -11.43
C LEU A 183 6.89 -6.67 -10.48
N PHE A 184 6.79 -5.96 -9.36
CA PHE A 184 7.83 -5.98 -8.32
C PHE A 184 7.93 -7.34 -7.61
N ASN A 185 6.86 -8.13 -7.61
CA ASN A 185 6.79 -9.45 -7.01
C ASN A 185 6.99 -10.60 -8.02
N ALA A 186 7.23 -10.29 -9.30
CA ALA A 186 7.39 -11.27 -10.38
C ALA A 186 8.80 -11.90 -10.41
N GLY A 187 9.28 -12.42 -9.28
CA GLY A 187 10.55 -13.14 -9.17
C GLY A 187 11.80 -12.25 -8.98
N LEU A 188 11.63 -10.94 -8.84
CA LEU A 188 12.75 -10.04 -8.54
C LEU A 188 13.30 -10.24 -7.13
N ALA A 189 14.62 -10.38 -7.02
CA ALA A 189 15.34 -10.36 -5.76
C ALA A 189 15.24 -8.99 -5.06
N PRO A 190 15.37 -8.89 -3.72
CA PRO A 190 15.24 -7.63 -3.00
C PRO A 190 16.12 -6.49 -3.55
N ALA A 191 17.38 -6.78 -3.91
CA ALA A 191 18.27 -5.80 -4.51
C ALA A 191 17.78 -5.28 -5.87
N ALA A 192 17.23 -6.16 -6.72
CA ALA A 192 16.68 -5.78 -8.02
C ALA A 192 15.42 -4.91 -7.88
N ARG A 193 14.57 -5.19 -6.88
CA ARG A 193 13.42 -4.34 -6.55
C ARG A 193 13.84 -2.94 -6.14
N ARG A 194 14.86 -2.83 -5.28
CA ARG A 194 15.45 -1.54 -4.88
C ARG A 194 16.03 -0.78 -6.07
N ALA A 195 16.74 -1.47 -6.97
CA ALA A 195 17.28 -0.84 -8.17
C ALA A 195 16.16 -0.31 -9.09
N ALA A 196 15.07 -1.07 -9.27
CA ALA A 196 13.98 -0.70 -10.17
C ALA A 196 13.29 0.62 -9.80
N VAL A 197 13.16 0.93 -8.49
CA VAL A 197 12.55 2.20 -8.05
C VAL A 197 13.48 3.41 -8.19
N LEU A 198 14.78 3.19 -8.38
CA LEU A 198 15.78 4.24 -8.56
C LEU A 198 16.06 4.55 -10.04
N THR A 199 15.46 3.80 -10.97
CA THR A 199 15.67 3.94 -12.41
C THR A 199 14.52 4.63 -13.10
N GLU A 200 14.83 5.54 -14.03
CA GLU A 200 13.82 6.12 -14.92
C GLU A 200 13.27 5.09 -15.91
N PRO A 201 12.00 5.23 -16.35
CA PRO A 201 11.10 6.33 -16.01
C PRO A 201 10.30 6.12 -14.72
N LEU A 202 10.51 5.00 -14.01
CA LEU A 202 9.70 4.62 -12.86
C LEU A 202 9.99 5.47 -11.62
N ASN A 203 11.24 5.86 -11.39
CA ASN A 203 11.61 6.74 -10.28
C ASN A 203 10.76 8.02 -10.24
N SER A 204 10.46 8.62 -11.40
CA SER A 204 9.67 9.85 -11.49
C SER A 204 8.23 9.77 -10.95
N VAL A 205 7.62 8.57 -10.84
CA VAL A 205 6.26 8.43 -10.31
C VAL A 205 6.22 8.40 -8.77
N PHE A 206 7.33 8.05 -8.12
CA PHE A 206 7.41 8.04 -6.66
C PHE A 206 7.41 9.47 -6.10
N GLY A 207 6.48 9.76 -5.18
CA GLY A 207 6.18 11.11 -4.71
C GLY A 207 5.36 11.97 -5.68
N ALA A 208 5.06 11.45 -6.88
CA ALA A 208 4.32 12.13 -7.94
C ALA A 208 3.24 11.23 -8.56
N GLY A 209 2.57 10.43 -7.72
CA GLY A 209 1.52 9.50 -8.12
C GLY A 209 1.55 8.24 -7.27
N TRP A 210 2.73 7.74 -6.95
CA TRP A 210 2.94 6.62 -6.03
C TRP A 210 3.59 7.11 -4.74
N PHE A 211 2.94 6.89 -3.60
CA PHE A 211 3.42 7.39 -2.31
C PHE A 211 3.69 6.24 -1.36
N THR A 212 4.95 6.09 -0.97
CA THR A 212 5.35 5.06 -0.01
C THR A 212 5.08 5.53 1.42
N LEU A 213 4.51 4.65 2.23
CA LEU A 213 4.40 4.83 3.67
C LEU A 213 5.41 3.91 4.35
N PRO A 214 6.24 4.42 5.28
CA PRO A 214 7.26 3.59 5.90
C PRO A 214 6.63 2.58 6.85
N ASN A 215 6.80 1.29 6.53
CA ASN A 215 6.57 0.17 7.43
C ASN A 215 7.92 -0.53 7.75
N PRO A 216 8.50 -0.32 8.95
CA PRO A 216 9.74 -0.98 9.33
C PRO A 216 9.55 -2.38 9.92
N ALA A 217 8.31 -2.84 10.17
CA ALA A 217 8.04 -4.05 10.96
C ALA A 217 8.07 -5.34 10.15
N TYR A 218 7.55 -5.32 8.91
CA TYR A 218 7.51 -6.50 8.04
C TYR A 218 7.46 -6.11 6.55
N GLY A 219 7.48 -7.12 5.66
CA GLY A 219 7.15 -6.97 4.25
C GLY A 219 8.08 -7.68 3.28
N THR A 220 7.73 -7.67 1.99
CA THR A 220 8.49 -8.43 0.97
C THR A 220 9.94 -7.95 0.78
N ALA A 221 10.24 -6.71 1.18
CA ALA A 221 11.61 -6.18 1.21
C ALA A 221 12.53 -6.93 2.20
N LEU A 222 11.93 -7.60 3.20
CA LEU A 222 12.61 -8.39 4.24
C LEU A 222 12.48 -9.91 4.01
N LYS A 223 11.98 -10.34 2.84
CA LYS A 223 11.83 -11.76 2.50
C LYS A 223 13.13 -12.33 1.90
N GLY A 224 13.69 -13.34 2.54
CA GLY A 224 14.94 -14.00 2.14
C GLY A 224 15.85 -14.28 3.34
N GLY A 225 17.01 -14.88 3.11
CA GLY A 225 18.06 -14.99 4.11
C GLY A 225 18.79 -13.66 4.35
N VAL A 226 19.65 -13.62 5.37
CA VAL A 226 20.47 -12.43 5.69
C VAL A 226 21.26 -11.94 4.47
N ASP A 227 21.75 -12.87 3.65
CA ASP A 227 22.53 -12.55 2.44
C ASP A 227 21.69 -11.96 1.30
N ASP A 228 20.40 -12.31 1.22
CA ASP A 228 19.47 -11.79 0.19
C ASP A 228 19.04 -10.35 0.48
N ILE A 229 18.98 -10.00 1.77
CA ILE A 229 18.49 -8.71 2.24
C ILE A 229 19.67 -7.72 2.34
N PHE A 230 20.77 -8.13 2.97
CA PHE A 230 21.93 -7.31 3.30
C PHE A 230 23.16 -7.72 2.47
N ALA A 231 23.40 -7.02 1.36
CA ALA A 231 24.57 -7.25 0.52
C ALA A 231 25.87 -7.15 1.34
N PRO A 232 26.88 -8.04 1.13
CA PRO A 232 28.12 -8.03 1.92
C PRO A 232 28.79 -6.67 2.03
N ALA A 233 28.76 -5.88 0.96
CA ALA A 233 29.34 -4.53 0.92
C ALA A 233 28.66 -3.49 1.82
N GLN A 234 27.48 -3.79 2.36
CA GLN A 234 26.67 -2.90 3.20
C GLN A 234 26.58 -3.38 4.65
N ARG A 235 27.32 -4.44 5.02
CA ARG A 235 27.33 -4.96 6.37
C ARG A 235 28.28 -4.15 7.23
N TRP A 236 27.76 -3.62 8.33
CA TRP A 236 28.54 -2.92 9.33
C TRP A 236 28.68 -3.81 10.57
N THR A 237 29.89 -3.89 11.11
CA THR A 237 30.18 -4.51 12.41
C THR A 237 30.66 -3.42 13.37
N PRO A 238 30.12 -3.32 14.59
CA PRO A 238 30.63 -2.40 15.59
C PRO A 238 32.12 -2.65 15.83
N THR A 239 32.94 -1.61 15.76
CA THR A 239 34.30 -1.66 16.33
C THR A 239 34.16 -1.62 17.84
N GLU A 240 34.63 -2.66 18.53
CA GLU A 240 34.76 -2.62 19.99
C GLU A 240 35.63 -1.42 20.36
N ALA A 241 35.08 -0.48 21.14
CA ALA A 241 35.91 0.51 21.79
C ALA A 241 36.84 -0.24 22.73
N LYS A 242 38.16 -0.14 22.51
CA LYS A 242 39.13 -0.63 23.51
C LYS A 242 38.82 0.07 24.84
N PRO A 243 38.80 -0.69 25.96
CA PRO A 243 38.48 -0.15 27.27
C PRO A 243 39.41 0.98 27.69
#